data_AF-A0A1S7LMK4-F1
#
_entry.id   AF-A0A1S7LMK4-F1
#
_cell.length_a   1.000
_cell.length_b   1.000
_cell.length_c   1.000
_cell.angle_alpha   90.00
_cell.angle_beta   90.00
_cell.angle_gamma   90.00
#
_symmetry.space_group_name_H-M   'P 1'
#
loop_
_entity.id
_entity.type
_entity.pdbx_description
1 polymer ?
#
loop_
_entity_poly.entity_id
_entity_poly.type
_entity_poly.pdbx_seq_one_letter_code
_entity_poly.pdbx_strand_id
1 'polypeptide(L)'
;MTEPIEQLLQQMERVRSAFHKAHGDTRKAYDLLDADIKENIPWRLFQQHLPILLAAWERGFQAGLTHQQQRERQAAPHRLMGWSLNQHSRGYWRAFRKVAGKSRCVYLGSKLDLKTAETKLKEKNKKLGVSDGHTT
;
A
#
# COMPACT_ATOMS: atom_id res chain seq x y z
N MET A 1 19.48 -16.50 -7.11
CA MET A 1 18.77 -17.37 -6.14
C MET A 1 17.52 -16.62 -5.75
N THR A 2 16.34 -17.12 -6.12
CA THR A 2 15.06 -16.55 -5.64
C THR A 2 15.01 -16.72 -4.13
N GLU A 3 14.57 -15.71 -3.40
CA GLU A 3 14.47 -15.80 -1.94
C GLU A 3 13.44 -16.87 -1.55
N PRO A 4 13.65 -17.62 -0.44
CA PRO A 4 12.69 -18.65 0.01
C PRO A 4 11.26 -18.16 0.14
N ILE A 5 11.08 -16.88 0.48
CA ILE A 5 9.78 -16.22 0.56
C ILE A 5 9.14 -16.13 -0.83
N GLU A 6 9.88 -15.73 -1.86
CA GLU A 6 9.35 -15.62 -3.23
C GLU A 6 8.89 -16.96 -3.78
N GLN A 7 9.63 -18.04 -3.46
CA GLN A 7 9.25 -19.40 -3.85
C GLN A 7 7.92 -19.82 -3.18
N LEU A 8 7.77 -19.53 -1.89
CA LEU A 8 6.53 -19.80 -1.16
C LEU A 8 5.34 -19.02 -1.75
N LEU A 9 5.54 -17.73 -2.08
CA LEU A 9 4.49 -16.90 -2.68
C LEU A 9 4.08 -17.45 -4.07
N GLN A 10 5.05 -17.88 -4.88
CA GLN A 10 4.78 -18.48 -6.18
C GLN A 10 3.99 -19.79 -6.07
N GLN A 11 4.32 -20.66 -5.11
CA GLN A 11 3.59 -21.89 -4.87
C GLN A 11 2.15 -21.62 -4.45
N MET A 12 1.94 -20.66 -3.53
CA MET A 12 0.60 -20.26 -3.10
C MET A 12 -0.24 -19.70 -4.25
N GLU A 13 0.37 -18.92 -5.15
CA GLU A 13 -0.31 -18.39 -6.33
C GLU A 13 -0.74 -19.50 -7.30
N ARG A 14 0.09 -20.53 -7.50
CA ARG A 14 -0.27 -21.71 -8.31
C ARG A 14 -1.46 -22.46 -7.72
N VAL A 15 -1.45 -22.67 -6.40
CA VAL A 15 -2.57 -23.31 -5.68
C VAL A 15 -3.87 -22.51 -5.84
N ARG A 16 -3.81 -21.19 -5.67
CA ARG A 16 -4.95 -20.29 -5.88
C ARG A 16 -5.46 -20.35 -7.32
N SER A 17 -4.55 -20.27 -8.30
CA SER A 17 -4.89 -20.33 -9.73
C SER A 17 -5.60 -21.63 -10.09
N ALA A 18 -5.11 -22.77 -9.59
CA ALA A 18 -5.73 -24.08 -9.79
C ALA A 18 -7.14 -24.13 -9.21
N PHE A 19 -7.34 -23.58 -8.00
CA PHE A 19 -8.66 -23.52 -7.37
C PHE A 19 -9.66 -22.64 -8.13
N HIS A 20 -9.24 -21.48 -8.63
CA HIS A 20 -10.10 -20.63 -9.46
C HIS A 20 -10.43 -21.28 -10.81
N LYS A 21 -9.46 -21.91 -11.48
CA LYS A 21 -9.69 -22.67 -12.73
C LYS A 21 -10.66 -23.83 -12.53
N ALA A 22 -10.62 -24.45 -11.35
CA ALA A 22 -11.54 -25.50 -10.95
C ALA A 22 -12.93 -24.98 -10.49
N HIS A 23 -13.18 -23.66 -10.55
CA HIS A 23 -14.41 -23.04 -10.07
C HIS A 23 -14.76 -23.38 -8.62
N GLY A 24 -13.74 -23.51 -7.76
CA GLY A 24 -13.91 -23.84 -6.35
C GLY A 24 -14.04 -25.33 -6.04
N ASP A 25 -13.97 -26.21 -7.04
CA ASP A 25 -13.93 -27.66 -6.83
C ASP A 25 -12.54 -28.08 -6.34
N THR A 26 -12.43 -28.47 -5.07
CA THR A 26 -11.17 -28.87 -4.44
C THR A 26 -10.51 -30.06 -5.11
N ARG A 27 -11.29 -31.02 -5.64
CA ARG A 27 -10.73 -32.21 -6.26
C ARG A 27 -10.10 -31.88 -7.60
N LYS A 28 -10.85 -31.17 -8.46
CA LYS A 28 -10.33 -30.70 -9.75
C LYS A 28 -9.16 -29.75 -9.57
N ALA A 29 -9.20 -28.90 -8.54
CA ALA A 29 -8.10 -28.01 -8.21
C ALA A 29 -6.82 -28.78 -7.89
N TYR A 30 -6.92 -29.85 -7.10
CA TYR A 30 -5.77 -30.69 -6.80
C TYR A 30 -5.25 -31.41 -8.03
N ASP A 31 -6.13 -31.93 -8.89
CA ASP A 31 -5.73 -32.61 -10.12
C ASP A 31 -4.94 -31.68 -11.06
N LEU A 32 -5.26 -30.37 -11.05
CA LEU A 32 -4.56 -29.33 -11.80
C LEU A 32 -3.19 -28.90 -11.24
N LEU A 33 -2.80 -29.36 -10.04
CA LEU A 33 -1.50 -29.01 -9.46
C LEU A 33 -0.35 -29.79 -10.10
N ASP A 34 0.81 -29.14 -10.15
CA ASP A 34 2.08 -29.74 -10.54
C ASP A 34 2.47 -30.88 -9.55
N ALA A 35 3.25 -31.85 -10.03
CA ALA A 35 3.64 -33.02 -9.25
C ALA A 35 4.45 -32.67 -8.00
N ASP A 36 5.33 -31.67 -8.10
CA ASP A 36 6.13 -31.15 -6.97
C ASP A 36 5.26 -30.60 -5.84
N ILE A 37 4.16 -29.92 -6.15
CA ILE A 37 3.22 -29.42 -5.14
C ILE A 37 2.48 -30.59 -4.49
N LYS A 38 2.07 -31.60 -5.26
CA LYS A 38 1.36 -32.78 -4.76
C LYS A 38 2.24 -33.65 -3.86
N GLU A 39 3.55 -33.70 -4.11
CA GLU A 39 4.52 -34.39 -3.25
C GLU A 39 4.66 -33.71 -1.89
N ASN A 40 4.58 -32.38 -1.86
CA ASN A 40 4.70 -31.60 -0.62
C ASN A 40 3.38 -31.41 0.13
N ILE A 41 2.24 -31.51 -0.57
CA ILE A 41 0.91 -31.30 0.02
C ILE A 41 0.01 -32.51 -0.28
N PRO A 42 -0.06 -33.49 0.65
CA PRO A 42 -0.96 -34.62 0.52
C PRO A 42 -2.43 -34.21 0.32
N TRP A 43 -3.16 -34.96 -0.51
CA TRP A 43 -4.59 -34.73 -0.80
C TRP A 43 -5.44 -34.45 0.44
N ARG A 44 -5.24 -35.21 1.53
CA ARG A 44 -6.01 -35.05 2.77
C ARG A 44 -5.83 -33.68 3.40
N LEU A 45 -4.59 -33.19 3.45
CA LEU A 45 -4.28 -31.86 3.99
C LEU A 45 -4.80 -30.77 3.07
N PHE A 46 -4.66 -30.97 1.75
CA PHE A 46 -5.20 -30.06 0.76
C PHE A 46 -6.73 -29.90 0.92
N GLN A 47 -7.47 -31.01 0.98
CA GLN A 47 -8.92 -30.98 1.12
C GLN A 47 -9.38 -30.30 2.41
N GLN A 48 -8.71 -30.57 3.53
CA GLN A 48 -9.11 -30.05 4.84
C GLN A 48 -8.78 -28.56 5.01
N HIS A 49 -7.64 -28.12 4.48
CA HIS A 49 -7.09 -26.80 4.81
C HIS A 49 -7.14 -25.78 3.68
N LEU A 50 -7.34 -26.20 2.42
CA LEU A 50 -7.36 -25.28 1.28
C LEU A 50 -8.32 -24.10 1.47
N PRO A 51 -9.58 -24.28 1.92
CA PRO A 51 -10.50 -23.14 2.07
C PRO A 51 -9.97 -22.11 3.08
N ILE A 52 -9.39 -22.57 4.18
CA ILE A 52 -8.84 -21.71 5.24
C ILE A 52 -7.57 -21.02 4.74
N LEU A 53 -6.70 -21.76 4.06
CA LEU A 53 -5.45 -21.23 3.49
C LEU A 53 -5.71 -20.17 2.43
N LEU A 54 -6.69 -20.38 1.53
CA LEU A 54 -7.05 -19.39 0.52
C LEU A 54 -7.69 -18.15 1.16
N ALA A 55 -8.59 -18.32 2.13
CA ALA A 55 -9.16 -17.17 2.84
C ALA A 55 -8.11 -16.35 3.59
N ALA A 56 -7.13 -17.02 4.24
CA ALA A 56 -6.02 -16.35 4.91
C ALA A 56 -5.10 -15.65 3.90
N TRP A 57 -4.79 -16.31 2.78
CA TRP A 57 -3.99 -15.75 1.71
C TRP A 57 -4.63 -14.52 1.08
N GLU A 58 -5.92 -14.58 0.73
CA GLU A 58 -6.63 -13.44 0.16
C GLU A 58 -6.66 -12.24 1.10
N ARG A 59 -6.91 -12.46 2.40
CA ARG A 59 -6.86 -11.40 3.41
C ARG A 59 -5.46 -10.82 3.58
N GLY A 60 -4.44 -11.69 3.67
CA GLY A 60 -3.04 -11.27 3.83
C GLY A 60 -2.49 -10.55 2.60
N PHE A 61 -2.81 -11.05 1.40
CA PHE A 61 -2.43 -10.46 0.12
C PHE A 61 -3.11 -9.11 -0.10
N GLN A 62 -4.41 -8.99 0.20
CA GLN A 62 -5.12 -7.71 0.18
C GLN A 62 -4.51 -6.72 1.19
N ALA A 63 -4.20 -7.16 2.40
CA ALA A 63 -3.50 -6.31 3.39
C ALA A 63 -2.13 -5.85 2.87
N GLY A 64 -1.34 -6.75 2.25
CA GLY A 64 -0.06 -6.42 1.62
C GLY A 64 -0.18 -5.39 0.49
N LEU A 65 -1.16 -5.55 -0.40
CA LEU A 65 -1.46 -4.58 -1.47
C LEU A 65 -1.87 -3.22 -0.90
N THR A 66 -2.68 -3.19 0.16
CA THR A 66 -3.05 -1.92 0.82
C THR A 66 -1.84 -1.24 1.45
N HIS A 67 -0.93 -2.00 2.07
CA HIS A 67 0.32 -1.46 2.62
C HIS A 67 1.28 -0.96 1.54
N GLN A 68 1.37 -1.64 0.40
CA GLN A 68 2.21 -1.21 -0.73
C GLN A 68 1.64 0.05 -1.39
N GLN A 69 0.33 0.13 -1.63
CA GLN A 69 -0.33 1.36 -2.09
C GLN A 69 -0.17 2.51 -1.09
N GLN A 70 -0.17 2.20 0.21
CA GLN A 70 0.09 3.19 1.24
C GLN A 70 1.56 3.67 1.22
N ARG A 71 2.53 2.77 1.00
CA ARG A 71 3.95 3.14 0.79
C ARG A 71 4.17 3.96 -0.47
N GLU A 72 3.48 3.67 -1.57
CA GLU A 72 3.55 4.46 -2.80
C GLU A 72 2.92 5.86 -2.63
N ARG A 73 1.81 5.96 -1.89
CA ARG A 73 1.27 7.27 -1.44
C ARG A 73 2.23 8.02 -0.52
N GLN A 74 3.09 7.29 0.20
CA GLN A 74 4.09 7.88 1.11
C GLN A 74 5.35 8.39 0.40
N ALA A 75 5.51 8.19 -0.92
CA ALA A 75 6.63 8.73 -1.69
C ALA A 75 6.57 10.27 -1.84
N ALA A 76 5.40 10.89 -1.63
CA ALA A 76 5.30 12.35 -1.52
C ALA A 76 5.78 12.79 -0.12
N PRO A 77 6.60 13.86 -0.01
CA PRO A 77 7.04 14.36 1.28
C PRO A 77 5.82 14.73 2.13
N HIS A 78 5.65 14.09 3.29
CA HIS A 78 4.52 14.35 4.18
C HIS A 78 4.60 15.73 4.82
N ARG A 79 5.79 16.35 4.78
CA ARG A 79 6.06 17.67 5.32
C ARG A 79 6.95 18.47 4.39
N LEU A 80 6.65 19.76 4.28
CA LEU A 80 7.44 20.74 3.55
C LEU A 80 7.47 22.04 4.36
N MET A 81 8.66 22.50 4.75
CA MET A 81 8.84 23.76 5.51
C MET A 81 8.01 23.85 6.80
N GLY A 82 7.86 22.73 7.52
CA GLY A 82 7.05 22.64 8.73
C GLY A 82 5.53 22.60 8.51
N TRP A 83 5.07 22.48 7.25
CA TRP A 83 3.67 22.24 6.90
C TRP A 83 3.44 20.77 6.56
N SER A 84 2.35 20.18 7.04
CA SER A 84 1.90 18.84 6.65
C SER A 84 1.19 18.89 5.30
N LEU A 85 1.62 18.07 4.35
CA LEU A 85 1.03 17.97 3.01
C LEU A 85 0.01 16.84 2.97
N ASN A 86 -1.20 17.14 2.50
CA ASN A 86 -2.27 16.17 2.32
C ASN A 86 -2.92 16.34 0.95
N GLN A 87 -3.21 15.23 0.28
CA GLN A 87 -4.08 15.22 -0.90
C GLN A 87 -5.54 15.08 -0.47
N HIS A 88 -6.40 15.95 -0.97
CA HIS A 88 -7.83 15.88 -0.75
C HIS A 88 -8.45 14.78 -1.62
N SER A 89 -9.59 14.24 -1.20
CA SER A 89 -10.37 13.23 -1.95
C SER A 89 -10.77 13.66 -3.38
N ARG A 90 -10.69 14.97 -3.69
CA ARG A 90 -10.99 15.56 -5.00
C ARG A 90 -9.74 15.72 -5.87
N GLY A 91 -8.60 15.19 -5.44
CA GLY A 91 -7.36 15.15 -6.22
C GLY A 91 -6.38 16.30 -6.02
N TYR A 92 -6.75 17.39 -5.32
CA TYR A 92 -5.84 18.51 -5.08
C TYR A 92 -5.06 18.43 -3.77
N TRP A 93 -3.90 19.08 -3.74
CA TRP A 93 -2.99 19.15 -2.60
C TRP A 93 -3.24 20.38 -1.73
N ARG A 94 -3.15 20.17 -0.42
CA ARG A 94 -3.22 21.22 0.60
C ARG A 94 -2.12 21.03 1.62
N ALA A 95 -1.60 22.14 2.13
CA ALA A 95 -0.65 22.18 3.22
C ALA A 95 -1.32 22.72 4.49
N PHE A 96 -1.04 22.10 5.64
CA PHE A 96 -1.59 22.47 6.93
C PHE A 96 -0.51 22.76 7.96
N ARG A 97 -0.67 23.82 8.76
CA ARG A 97 0.21 24.12 9.90
C ARG A 97 -0.60 24.81 11.00
N LYS A 98 -0.37 24.42 12.25
CA LYS A 98 -0.89 25.18 13.40
C LYS A 98 0.06 26.34 13.70
N VAL A 99 -0.48 27.55 13.77
CA VAL A 99 0.26 28.77 14.14
C VAL A 99 -0.55 29.50 15.20
N ALA A 100 0.05 29.74 16.38
CA ALA A 100 -0.61 30.34 17.54
C ALA A 100 -1.98 29.70 17.87
N GLY A 101 -2.01 28.36 17.93
CA GLY A 101 -3.23 27.59 18.22
C GLY A 101 -4.26 27.49 17.09
N LYS A 102 -4.13 28.27 16.01
CA LYS A 102 -5.06 28.26 14.87
C LYS A 102 -4.52 27.41 13.72
N SER A 103 -5.36 26.55 13.16
CA SER A 103 -5.02 25.78 11.96
C SER A 103 -5.03 26.68 10.73
N ARG A 104 -3.94 26.67 9.96
CA ARG A 104 -3.81 27.38 8.69
C ARG A 104 -3.72 26.38 7.56
N CYS A 105 -4.34 26.71 6.43
CA CYS A 105 -4.37 25.87 5.23
C CYS A 105 -3.90 26.69 4.03
N VAL A 106 -3.11 26.05 3.14
CA VAL A 106 -2.68 26.61 1.85
C VAL A 106 -3.03 25.62 0.75
N TYR A 107 -3.66 26.10 -0.32
CA TYR A 107 -3.94 25.30 -1.51
C TYR A 107 -2.70 25.25 -2.42
N LEU A 108 -2.26 24.05 -2.79
CA LEU A 108 -1.04 23.86 -3.57
C LEU A 108 -1.31 23.63 -5.06
N GLY A 109 -2.44 23.00 -5.41
CA GLY A 109 -2.81 22.69 -6.79
C GLY A 109 -3.28 21.25 -6.97
N SER A 110 -3.66 20.86 -8.18
CA SER A 110 -4.03 19.47 -8.51
C SER A 110 -2.80 18.54 -8.62
N LYS A 111 -1.66 19.08 -9.05
CA LYS A 111 -0.36 18.40 -9.06
C LYS A 111 0.57 19.03 -8.02
N LEU A 112 1.31 18.20 -7.30
CA LEU A 112 2.28 18.67 -6.30
C LEU A 112 3.61 18.97 -6.99
N ASP A 113 3.83 20.23 -7.36
CA ASP A 113 5.16 20.75 -7.70
C ASP A 113 5.80 21.35 -6.45
N LEU A 114 6.91 20.75 -6.00
CA LEU A 114 7.60 21.14 -4.77
C LEU A 114 8.13 22.57 -4.83
N LYS A 115 8.65 23.04 -5.97
CA LYS A 115 9.20 24.41 -6.08
C LYS A 115 8.11 25.46 -5.93
N THR A 116 6.98 25.24 -6.61
CA THR A 116 5.81 26.11 -6.50
C THR A 116 5.21 26.06 -5.10
N ALA A 117 5.15 24.87 -4.49
CA ALA A 117 4.66 24.69 -3.13
C ALA A 117 5.54 25.43 -2.11
N GLU A 118 6.87 25.27 -2.17
CA GLU A 118 7.81 26.00 -1.32
C GLU A 118 7.63 27.51 -1.41
N THR A 119 7.46 28.04 -2.62
CA THR A 119 7.26 29.48 -2.83
C THR A 119 5.98 29.97 -2.14
N LYS A 120 4.86 29.25 -2.33
CA LYS A 120 3.58 29.56 -1.67
C LYS A 120 3.68 29.48 -0.14
N LEU A 121 4.42 28.50 0.37
CA LEU A 121 4.59 28.30 1.81
C LEU A 121 5.51 29.36 2.42
N LYS A 122 6.59 29.76 1.75
CA LYS A 122 7.47 30.88 2.15
C LYS A 122 6.69 32.19 2.26
N GLU A 123 5.89 32.51 1.24
CA GLU A 123 5.03 33.70 1.27
C GLU A 123 4.02 33.64 2.42
N LYS A 124 3.44 32.47 2.68
CA LYS A 124 2.48 32.29 3.77
C LYS A 124 3.16 32.42 5.14
N ASN A 125 4.34 31.83 5.32
CA ASN A 125 5.15 31.95 6.52
C ASN A 125 5.51 33.41 6.80
N LYS A 126 5.93 34.17 5.78
CA LYS A 126 6.20 35.61 5.88
C LYS A 126 4.97 36.40 6.35
N LYS A 127 3.78 36.12 5.78
CA LYS A 127 2.52 36.75 6.19
C LYS A 127 2.08 36.39 7.61
N LEU A 128 2.50 35.23 8.11
CA LEU A 128 2.17 34.75 9.45
C LEU A 128 3.23 35.10 10.50
N GLY A 129 4.35 35.71 10.10
CA GLY A 129 5.47 36.03 11.00
C GLY A 129 6.18 34.80 11.55
N VAL A 130 6.17 33.69 10.82
CA VAL A 130 6.78 32.42 11.26
C VAL A 130 8.05 32.16 10.46
N SER A 131 9.17 31.86 11.13
CA SER A 131 10.41 31.45 10.46
C SER A 131 10.32 30.00 9.95
N ASP A 132 11.12 29.71 8.92
CA ASP A 132 11.23 28.38 8.34
C ASP A 132 11.89 27.45 9.35
N GLY A 133 11.07 26.65 10.03
CA GLY A 133 11.56 25.72 11.05
C GLY A 133 12.42 24.62 10.42
N HIS A 134 13.73 24.71 10.61
CA HIS A 134 14.59 23.53 10.67
C HIS A 134 14.22 22.76 11.94
N THR A 135 13.55 21.62 11.78
CA THR A 135 13.66 20.54 12.75
C THR A 135 14.81 19.66 12.29
N THR A 136 15.93 19.77 12.99
CA THR A 136 16.94 18.71 13.15
C THR A 136 16.29 17.41 13.61
#